data_AF-A0A4Z2F5I7-F1
#
_entry.id   AF-A0A4Z2F5I7-F1
#
_cell.length_a   1.000
_cell.length_b   1.000
_cell.length_c   1.000
_cell.angle_alpha   90.00
_cell.angle_beta   90.00
_cell.angle_gamma   90.00
#
_symmetry.space_group_name_H-M   'P 1'
#
loop_
_entity.id
_entity.type
_entity.pdbx_description
1 polymer ?
#
loop_
_entity_poly.entity_id
_entity_poly.type
_entity_poly.pdbx_seq_one_letter_code
_entity_poly.pdbx_strand_id
1 'polypeptide(L)'
;METAQVTFIVRGDTSPASHQTIDDGQFGIHNGVNCVDSGWLTCQTEIRLRLHHSKMPPVSITKKKYKRSRFRIKLTLEGFEEEEEDEDVEDEGVPVPVSVHKETTTLEISMISANGYKSRHSQPECGYALEPSQWTEYSIHSMDPYNLELTFEFFEEDMSVHVVQGDGHPGYVGTACLLSSSFSESGKDQGVATLPIMGRNSRQTIGKVRVDYLVITPIQGLQCDMSSSFTKYWKKRSTLNVGHRGAGSTHAARHQRVRENTIASFKSAANHGAAYVEFDVHLSKDAVPIVYHDLTCCISTKKKNDKKSLELIEVPVKDLTFDQLQLLKLVHATAIKDSDDDDLMDEEEEIDEHQPFPSLSQIFQAIPEHVGFNIELKWICQMKDGSWDGKLSSYFNMNTFLDTILSCILQKGGDRRIVFSCFDPDICTMVRRKQNKYPILFLTQGISEKYSELMDIRCQTTQIAISFAQSENILGISGHTEELLKNLSYIGDAQSKGLVVICEEQGEQNIFQVEEQHTLQEVITDETRNSSSCSCYSIPCSMMPCGASKDRNGSVESDSGLSSS
;
A
#
# COMPACT_ATOMS: atom_id res chain seq x y z
N MET A 1 18.53 -8.98 -29.34
CA MET A 1 18.18 -8.99 -27.91
C MET A 1 17.82 -7.57 -27.57
N GLU A 2 16.55 -7.22 -27.69
CA GLU A 2 16.05 -5.91 -27.30
C GLU A 2 15.45 -6.05 -25.91
N THR A 3 15.92 -5.20 -25.00
CA THR A 3 15.48 -5.11 -23.61
C THR A 3 14.33 -4.12 -23.53
N ALA A 4 13.25 -4.48 -22.83
CA ALA A 4 12.25 -3.49 -22.44
C ALA A 4 12.89 -2.44 -21.49
N GLN A 5 12.46 -1.19 -21.60
CA GLN A 5 12.99 -0.06 -20.81
C GLN A 5 11.83 0.63 -20.09
N VAL A 6 11.99 0.91 -18.78
CA VAL A 6 10.92 1.45 -17.91
C VAL A 6 11.46 2.59 -17.06
N THR A 7 11.14 3.80 -17.49
CA THR A 7 11.63 5.09 -16.98
C THR A 7 11.01 5.48 -15.62
N PHE A 8 11.82 5.90 -14.64
CA PHE A 8 11.36 6.67 -13.46
C PHE A 8 11.69 8.14 -13.69
N ILE A 9 10.76 9.07 -13.43
CA ILE A 9 10.97 10.50 -13.74
C ILE A 9 10.90 11.33 -12.45
N VAL A 10 11.98 12.06 -12.12
CA VAL A 10 12.06 12.84 -10.87
C VAL A 10 12.61 14.26 -11.09
N ARG A 11 11.71 15.24 -11.28
CA ARG A 11 12.03 16.66 -11.05
C ARG A 11 11.93 17.03 -9.57
N GLY A 12 12.94 16.61 -8.80
CA GLY A 12 13.30 17.27 -7.54
C GLY A 12 14.15 18.53 -7.79
N ASP A 13 14.11 19.48 -6.87
CA ASP A 13 14.63 20.84 -7.03
C ASP A 13 16.16 20.92 -7.29
N THR A 14 16.61 22.00 -7.93
CA THR A 14 17.99 22.16 -8.42
C THR A 14 18.87 22.97 -7.47
N SER A 15 19.38 22.30 -6.43
CA SER A 15 20.53 22.81 -5.65
C SER A 15 21.67 21.77 -5.63
N PRO A 16 22.91 22.13 -6.00
CA PRO A 16 24.04 21.21 -5.98
C PRO A 16 24.48 20.93 -4.53
N ALA A 17 24.60 19.65 -4.18
CA ALA A 17 24.94 19.20 -2.84
C ALA A 17 26.40 19.56 -2.45
N SER A 18 26.58 20.76 -1.88
CA SER A 18 27.84 21.25 -1.31
C SER A 18 27.71 21.78 0.12
N HIS A 19 26.48 21.99 0.61
CA HIS A 19 26.18 22.21 2.02
C HIS A 19 25.07 21.26 2.46
N GLN A 20 25.33 20.51 3.54
CA GLN A 20 24.24 20.15 4.45
C GLN A 20 23.87 21.43 5.19
N THR A 21 22.72 22.02 4.87
CA THR A 21 22.08 23.00 5.75
C THR A 21 21.67 22.28 7.03
N ILE A 22 22.49 22.42 8.07
CA ILE A 22 22.06 22.17 9.44
C ILE A 22 21.08 23.29 9.74
N ASP A 23 19.81 22.95 9.86
CA ASP A 23 18.77 23.88 10.30
C ASP A 23 18.96 24.12 11.80
N ASP A 24 19.36 25.34 12.17
CA ASP A 24 19.42 25.84 13.54
C ASP A 24 18.12 26.53 13.97
N GLY A 25 17.10 26.48 13.10
CA GLY A 25 15.79 27.10 13.25
C GLY A 25 14.82 26.35 14.17
N GLN A 26 13.68 27.00 14.41
CA GLN A 26 12.63 26.51 15.28
C GLN A 26 11.87 25.35 14.63
N PHE A 27 11.62 24.28 15.40
CA PHE A 27 10.85 23.12 14.95
C PHE A 27 9.54 23.54 14.27
N GLY A 28 9.36 23.08 13.02
CA GLY A 28 8.19 23.40 12.21
C GLY A 28 8.35 24.64 11.32
N ILE A 29 9.50 25.32 11.24
CA ILE A 29 9.72 26.43 10.29
C ILE A 29 10.86 26.07 9.31
N HIS A 30 10.54 25.90 8.03
CA HIS A 30 11.52 25.62 6.97
C HIS A 30 11.38 26.63 5.83
N ASN A 31 12.48 27.28 5.42
CA ASN A 31 12.49 28.35 4.41
C ASN A 31 11.46 29.47 4.68
N GLY A 32 11.16 29.77 5.94
CA GLY A 32 10.16 30.77 6.35
C GLY A 32 8.70 30.31 6.23
N VAL A 33 8.44 29.06 5.81
CA VAL A 33 7.12 28.43 5.83
C VAL A 33 6.96 27.65 7.13
N ASN A 34 5.88 27.91 7.88
CA ASN A 34 5.49 27.07 9.01
C ASN A 34 4.79 25.80 8.48
N CYS A 35 5.35 24.64 8.79
CA CYS A 35 4.90 23.32 8.39
C CYS A 35 5.20 22.31 9.51
N VAL A 36 4.31 22.21 10.50
CA VAL A 36 4.32 21.12 11.49
C VAL A 36 3.55 19.92 10.93
N ASP A 37 4.14 18.74 11.08
CA ASP A 37 3.61 17.42 10.67
C ASP A 37 3.10 16.70 11.93
N SER A 38 1.97 15.97 11.87
CA SER A 38 1.48 15.19 13.02
C SER A 38 2.34 13.95 13.32
N GLY A 39 3.35 13.66 12.50
CA GLY A 39 4.38 12.69 12.82
C GLY A 39 3.89 11.25 12.77
N TRP A 40 4.32 10.46 13.74
CA TRP A 40 3.98 9.05 13.94
C TRP A 40 3.40 8.85 15.35
N LEU A 41 2.66 7.77 15.57
CA LEU A 41 2.07 7.44 16.86
C LEU A 41 3.14 6.91 17.82
N THR A 42 3.20 7.45 19.04
CA THR A 42 4.09 6.94 20.11
C THR A 42 3.30 6.34 21.26
N CYS A 43 2.22 7.02 21.66
CA CYS A 43 1.29 6.61 22.71
C CYS A 43 -0.19 6.88 22.33
N GLN A 44 -0.41 7.80 21.39
CA GLN A 44 -1.72 8.11 20.83
C GLN A 44 -2.23 6.98 19.95
N THR A 45 -3.55 6.88 19.80
CA THR A 45 -4.22 6.05 18.80
C THR A 45 -4.95 6.95 17.79
N GLU A 46 -4.85 6.65 16.49
CA GLU A 46 -5.64 7.33 15.43
C GLU A 46 -6.87 6.48 15.09
N ILE A 47 -8.07 6.99 15.36
CA ILE A 47 -9.35 6.39 14.97
C ILE A 47 -9.83 7.10 13.72
N ARG A 48 -10.05 6.35 12.62
CA ARG A 48 -10.70 6.85 11.40
C ARG A 48 -12.14 6.35 11.31
N LEU A 49 -13.06 7.27 11.05
CA LEU A 49 -14.49 7.00 10.84
C LEU A 49 -14.89 7.49 9.45
N ARG A 50 -15.64 6.69 8.69
CA ARG A 50 -16.00 7.00 7.30
C ARG A 50 -17.50 6.90 7.05
N LEU A 51 -18.03 7.95 6.43
CA LEU A 51 -19.38 8.00 5.87
C LEU A 51 -19.25 8.04 4.35
N HIS A 52 -19.62 6.94 3.69
CA HIS A 52 -19.51 6.80 2.23
C HIS A 52 -20.62 5.93 1.63
N HIS A 53 -20.79 6.06 0.32
CA HIS A 53 -21.73 5.26 -0.45
C HIS A 53 -21.03 4.00 -1.00
N SER A 54 -21.52 2.85 -0.58
CA SER A 54 -21.09 1.53 -1.05
C SER A 54 -22.26 0.84 -1.76
N LYS A 55 -22.40 -0.50 -1.69
CA LYS A 55 -23.63 -1.20 -2.15
C LYS A 55 -24.92 -0.73 -1.45
N MET A 56 -24.80 0.06 -0.38
CA MET A 56 -25.89 0.83 0.25
C MET A 56 -25.39 2.24 0.59
N PRO A 57 -26.27 3.26 0.66
CA PRO A 57 -25.93 4.55 1.25
C PRO A 57 -25.56 4.40 2.74
N PRO A 58 -24.78 5.34 3.31
CA PRO A 58 -24.42 5.29 4.72
C PRO A 58 -25.62 5.57 5.63
N VAL A 59 -26.59 6.36 5.19
CA VAL A 59 -27.82 6.66 5.95
C VAL A 59 -29.04 5.99 5.33
N SER A 60 -29.87 5.38 6.17
CA SER A 60 -31.11 4.70 5.79
C SER A 60 -32.27 5.14 6.67
N ILE A 61 -33.14 6.01 6.14
CA ILE A 61 -34.30 6.57 6.84
C ILE A 61 -35.55 5.68 6.72
N THR A 62 -36.23 5.45 7.84
CA THR A 62 -37.46 4.63 7.91
C THR A 62 -38.73 5.46 8.10
N LYS A 63 -38.65 6.64 8.72
CA LYS A 63 -39.83 7.50 8.97
C LYS A 63 -40.28 8.22 7.70
N LYS A 64 -41.58 8.14 7.39
CA LYS A 64 -42.19 8.72 6.18
C LYS A 64 -41.92 10.22 6.01
N LYS A 65 -41.90 11.03 7.09
CA LYS A 65 -41.59 12.48 7.03
C LYS A 65 -40.27 12.72 6.30
N TYR A 66 -39.23 12.01 6.72
CA TYR A 66 -37.85 12.26 6.33
C TYR A 66 -37.41 11.47 5.09
N LYS A 67 -38.30 10.71 4.44
CA LYS A 67 -37.94 9.77 3.36
C LYS A 67 -37.46 10.46 2.07
N ARG A 68 -37.61 11.78 1.95
CA ARG A 68 -37.13 12.58 0.81
C ARG A 68 -36.08 13.64 1.21
N SER A 69 -35.74 13.71 2.49
CA SER A 69 -34.80 14.69 3.04
C SER A 69 -33.38 14.33 2.67
N ARG A 70 -32.57 15.33 2.30
CA ARG A 70 -31.11 15.24 2.32
C ARG A 70 -30.59 15.66 3.70
N PHE A 71 -29.43 15.14 4.07
CA PHE A 71 -28.86 15.33 5.40
C PHE A 71 -27.44 15.86 5.33
N ARG A 72 -27.15 16.79 6.25
CA ARG A 72 -25.80 17.13 6.66
C ARG A 72 -25.48 16.44 7.97
N ILE A 73 -24.22 16.04 8.15
CA ILE A 73 -23.74 15.34 9.35
C ILE A 73 -22.53 16.06 9.91
N LYS A 74 -22.58 16.34 11.21
CA LYS A 74 -21.49 16.82 12.06
C LYS A 74 -21.12 15.71 13.04
N LEU A 75 -19.84 15.59 13.36
CA LEU A 75 -19.35 14.72 14.42
C LEU A 75 -18.85 15.56 15.59
N THR A 76 -19.44 15.43 16.77
CA THR A 76 -18.83 15.90 18.03
C THR A 76 -18.19 14.72 18.75
N LEU A 77 -17.19 15.03 19.58
CA LEU A 77 -16.62 14.09 20.53
C LEU A 77 -16.61 14.72 21.92
N GLU A 78 -16.92 13.93 22.92
CA GLU A 78 -16.85 14.26 24.34
C GLU A 78 -16.15 13.08 25.03
N GLY A 79 -15.16 13.37 25.88
CA GLY A 79 -14.53 12.35 26.74
C GLY A 79 -15.33 12.25 28.03
N PHE A 80 -15.39 11.07 28.64
CA PHE A 80 -15.93 10.97 30.00
C PHE A 80 -14.86 11.46 30.98
N GLU A 81 -15.17 12.52 31.71
CA GLU A 81 -14.38 12.90 32.89
C GLU A 81 -14.56 11.76 33.92
N GLU A 82 -13.48 11.04 34.24
CA GLU A 82 -13.47 10.20 35.44
C GLU A 82 -13.60 11.16 36.64
N GLU A 83 -14.66 10.98 37.44
CA GLU A 83 -14.73 11.61 38.76
C GLU A 83 -13.58 11.03 39.58
N GLU A 84 -12.48 11.79 39.74
CA GLU A 84 -11.44 11.44 40.72
C GLU A 84 -12.17 11.23 42.06
N GLU A 85 -12.10 10.02 42.62
CA GLU A 85 -12.64 9.79 43.96
C GLU A 85 -11.84 10.69 44.91
N ASP A 86 -12.50 11.72 45.46
CA ASP A 86 -11.95 12.63 46.48
C ASP A 86 -11.59 11.81 47.74
N GLU A 87 -10.45 11.12 47.73
CA GLU A 87 -9.82 10.65 48.95
C GLU A 87 -9.41 11.88 49.75
N ASP A 88 -10.19 12.19 50.81
CA ASP A 88 -9.99 13.29 51.77
C ASP A 88 -8.63 13.21 52.49
N VAL A 89 -7.54 13.46 51.78
CA VAL A 89 -6.18 13.55 52.31
C VAL A 89 -5.94 14.98 52.80
N GLU A 90 -6.42 15.27 54.01
CA GLU A 90 -5.96 16.42 54.79
C GLU A 90 -4.47 16.24 55.17
N ASP A 91 -3.54 16.60 54.26
CA ASP A 91 -2.11 16.75 54.59
C ASP A 91 -1.52 18.08 54.07
N GLU A 92 -0.49 18.56 54.76
CA GLU A 92 -0.12 19.97 54.82
C GLU A 92 0.84 20.42 53.70
N GLY A 93 0.41 21.42 52.93
CA GLY A 93 1.30 22.48 52.43
C GLY A 93 2.22 22.16 51.25
N VAL A 94 2.08 21.00 50.59
CA VAL A 94 2.78 20.72 49.32
C VAL A 94 1.95 21.23 48.14
N PRO A 95 2.52 22.04 47.22
CA PRO A 95 1.81 22.40 45.99
C PRO A 95 1.65 21.17 45.08
N VAL A 96 0.43 20.62 45.05
CA VAL A 96 0.03 19.62 44.04
C VAL A 96 0.28 20.23 42.65
N PRO A 97 0.96 19.52 41.72
CA PRO A 97 1.23 20.06 40.40
C PRO A 97 -0.08 20.22 39.61
N VAL A 98 -0.51 21.46 39.40
CA VAL A 98 -1.75 21.82 38.71
C VAL A 98 -1.86 21.07 37.38
N SER A 99 -2.93 20.28 37.26
CA SER A 99 -3.23 19.31 36.18
C SER A 99 -2.56 19.58 34.83
N VAL A 100 -1.39 18.97 34.64
CA VAL A 100 -0.66 18.98 33.37
C VAL A 100 -1.21 17.86 32.50
N HIS A 101 -1.42 18.15 31.21
CA HIS A 101 -2.07 17.26 30.23
C HIS A 101 -3.59 17.15 30.36
N LYS A 102 -4.28 18.30 30.23
CA LYS A 102 -5.65 18.29 29.70
C LYS A 102 -5.61 17.65 28.30
N GLU A 103 -6.20 16.46 28.14
CA GLU A 103 -5.97 15.64 26.95
C GLU A 103 -6.44 16.33 25.65
N THR A 104 -5.51 16.60 24.75
CA THR A 104 -5.82 17.25 23.46
C THR A 104 -6.24 16.21 22.43
N THR A 105 -7.40 15.58 22.64
CA THR A 105 -8.04 14.77 21.60
C THR A 105 -8.37 15.66 20.41
N THR A 106 -7.87 15.31 19.23
CA THR A 106 -8.01 16.10 18.00
C THR A 106 -9.05 15.49 17.08
N LEU A 107 -9.72 16.32 16.27
CA LEU A 107 -10.63 15.90 15.21
C LEU A 107 -10.33 16.64 13.91
N GLU A 108 -9.86 15.91 12.91
CA GLU A 108 -9.62 16.38 11.55
C GLU A 108 -10.64 15.76 10.60
N ILE A 109 -11.14 16.53 9.63
CA ILE A 109 -12.07 16.03 8.59
C ILE A 109 -11.38 16.05 7.23
N SER A 110 -11.53 14.96 6.46
CA SER A 110 -11.08 14.82 5.08
C SER A 110 -12.28 14.52 4.17
N MET A 111 -12.40 15.25 3.06
CA MET A 111 -13.43 15.02 2.04
C MET A 111 -12.80 14.44 0.78
N ILE A 112 -13.13 13.19 0.44
CA ILE A 112 -12.43 12.39 -0.58
C ILE A 112 -13.36 12.11 -1.76
N SER A 113 -12.92 12.39 -2.99
CA SER A 113 -13.66 12.14 -4.23
C SER A 113 -12.70 11.81 -5.38
N ALA A 114 -13.17 11.11 -6.41
CA ALA A 114 -12.34 10.75 -7.58
C ALA A 114 -11.68 11.95 -8.30
N ASN A 115 -12.23 13.17 -8.11
CA ASN A 115 -11.75 14.41 -8.71
C ASN A 115 -10.95 15.29 -7.73
N GLY A 116 -10.72 14.86 -6.48
CA GLY A 116 -9.95 15.63 -5.52
C GLY A 116 -10.14 15.22 -4.05
N TYR A 117 -9.11 15.50 -3.25
CA TYR A 117 -9.02 15.23 -1.82
C TYR A 117 -8.87 16.58 -1.08
N LYS A 118 -9.82 16.93 -0.21
CA LYS A 118 -9.71 18.10 0.69
C LYS A 118 -9.35 17.61 2.09
N SER A 119 -8.06 17.63 2.39
CA SER A 119 -7.49 17.04 3.61
C SER A 119 -7.78 17.83 4.88
N ARG A 120 -7.75 17.13 6.02
CA ARG A 120 -7.45 17.62 7.38
C ARG A 120 -7.84 19.08 7.66
N HIS A 121 -9.13 19.30 7.90
CA HIS A 121 -9.68 20.64 8.20
C HIS A 121 -10.89 20.54 9.13
N SER A 122 -11.36 21.67 9.65
CA SER A 122 -12.56 21.75 10.49
C SER A 122 -13.87 21.62 9.67
N GLN A 123 -14.89 21.05 10.30
CA GLN A 123 -16.24 20.94 9.75
C GLN A 123 -17.05 22.24 9.93
N PRO A 124 -18.05 22.52 9.07
CA PRO A 124 -19.03 23.57 9.30
C PRO A 124 -19.87 23.32 10.56
N GLU A 125 -20.56 24.37 11.04
CA GLU A 125 -21.45 24.34 12.21
C GLU A 125 -22.54 23.25 12.12
N CYS A 126 -23.12 23.04 10.94
CA CYS A 126 -24.06 21.94 10.63
C CYS A 126 -23.42 20.82 9.81
N GLY A 127 -22.08 20.65 9.89
CA GLY A 127 -21.34 19.58 9.23
C GLY A 127 -21.39 19.59 7.70
N TYR A 128 -21.15 18.43 7.09
CA TYR A 128 -21.11 18.25 5.62
C TYR A 128 -22.31 17.45 5.10
N ALA A 129 -22.77 17.79 3.89
CA ALA A 129 -23.82 17.05 3.18
C ALA A 129 -23.30 15.68 2.71
N LEU A 130 -24.15 14.65 2.78
CA LEU A 130 -23.84 13.34 2.22
C LEU A 130 -24.07 13.32 0.69
N GLU A 131 -22.99 13.20 -0.08
CA GLU A 131 -23.05 13.05 -1.54
C GLU A 131 -22.69 11.63 -2.01
N PRO A 132 -23.32 11.11 -3.10
CA PRO A 132 -23.04 9.77 -3.62
C PRO A 132 -21.60 9.52 -4.07
N SER A 133 -20.92 10.54 -4.58
CA SER A 133 -19.57 10.44 -5.18
C SER A 133 -18.45 10.94 -4.25
N GLN A 134 -18.73 11.07 -2.95
CA GLN A 134 -17.80 11.63 -1.98
C GLN A 134 -17.84 10.87 -0.66
N TRP A 135 -16.67 10.67 -0.06
CA TRP A 135 -16.52 10.12 1.28
C TRP A 135 -16.25 11.29 2.24
N THR A 136 -16.87 11.23 3.43
CA THR A 136 -16.44 12.04 4.59
C THR A 136 -15.67 11.12 5.53
N GLU A 137 -14.38 11.41 5.71
CA GLU A 137 -13.52 10.75 6.70
C GLU A 137 -13.28 11.71 7.88
N TYR A 138 -13.35 11.17 9.09
CA TYR A 138 -13.01 11.85 10.33
C TYR A 138 -11.80 11.12 10.94
N SER A 139 -10.66 11.80 11.09
CA SER A 139 -9.48 11.31 11.81
C SER A 139 -9.47 11.90 13.21
N ILE A 140 -9.57 11.04 14.22
CA ILE A 140 -9.46 11.39 15.63
C ILE A 140 -8.12 10.88 16.14
N HIS A 141 -7.31 11.73 16.80
CA HIS A 141 -6.16 11.24 17.57
C HIS A 141 -6.45 11.49 19.05
N SER A 142 -6.33 10.44 19.88
CA SER A 142 -6.58 10.51 21.33
C SER A 142 -5.46 9.83 22.13
N MET A 143 -5.27 10.27 23.37
CA MET A 143 -4.44 9.59 24.37
C MET A 143 -5.23 8.47 25.04
N ASP A 144 -6.47 8.74 25.48
CA ASP A 144 -7.49 7.72 25.71
C ASP A 144 -8.40 7.53 24.48
N PRO A 145 -8.23 6.46 23.69
CA PRO A 145 -9.10 6.17 22.55
C PRO A 145 -10.39 5.40 22.89
N TYR A 146 -10.55 4.88 24.11
CA TYR A 146 -11.68 4.01 24.48
C TYR A 146 -12.74 4.70 25.35
N ASN A 147 -12.40 5.86 25.90
CA ASN A 147 -13.26 6.67 26.78
C ASN A 147 -13.90 7.88 26.06
N LEU A 148 -14.32 7.71 24.79
CA LEU A 148 -14.92 8.76 23.97
C LEU A 148 -16.38 8.45 23.61
N GLU A 149 -17.30 9.38 23.86
CA GLU A 149 -18.59 9.43 23.19
C GLU A 149 -18.47 10.19 21.86
N LEU A 150 -18.80 9.51 20.75
CA LEU A 150 -18.69 10.01 19.39
C LEU A 150 -20.09 10.23 18.81
N THR A 151 -20.53 11.48 18.75
CA THR A 151 -21.93 11.84 18.46
C THR A 151 -22.08 12.44 17.06
N PHE A 152 -22.76 11.70 16.19
CA PHE A 152 -23.15 12.13 14.85
C PHE A 152 -24.47 12.90 14.92
N GLU A 153 -24.45 14.20 14.68
CA GLU A 153 -25.62 15.08 14.60
C GLU A 153 -26.14 15.19 13.16
N PHE A 154 -27.45 15.05 12.98
CA PHE A 154 -28.10 15.06 11.67
C PHE A 154 -28.94 16.32 11.48
N PHE A 155 -28.67 17.07 10.40
CA PHE A 155 -29.38 18.29 10.02
C PHE A 155 -30.08 18.10 8.66
N GLU A 156 -31.35 18.50 8.56
CA GLU A 156 -32.14 18.47 7.32
C GLU A 156 -31.72 19.63 6.40
N GLU A 157 -31.34 19.33 5.16
CA GLU A 157 -30.69 20.29 4.25
C GLU A 157 -31.65 21.25 3.52
N ASP A 158 -32.96 21.17 3.77
CA ASP A 158 -33.95 21.99 3.07
C ASP A 158 -33.91 23.45 3.53
N MET A 159 -33.10 24.26 2.83
CA MET A 159 -32.95 25.70 3.10
C MET A 159 -34.20 26.54 2.73
N SER A 160 -35.33 25.94 2.34
CA SER A 160 -36.51 26.69 1.86
C SER A 160 -37.63 26.89 2.89
N VAL A 161 -37.92 25.89 3.75
CA VAL A 161 -39.07 25.88 4.68
C VAL A 161 -38.76 24.99 5.90
N HIS A 162 -38.65 25.45 7.16
CA HIS A 162 -38.75 26.78 7.77
C HIS A 162 -37.76 26.88 8.95
N VAL A 163 -37.32 28.09 9.30
CA VAL A 163 -36.74 28.35 10.64
C VAL A 163 -37.87 28.53 11.65
N VAL A 164 -37.90 27.72 12.71
CA VAL A 164 -38.79 27.93 13.86
C VAL A 164 -38.25 29.10 14.69
N GLN A 165 -39.05 30.14 14.92
CA GLN A 165 -38.61 31.26 15.76
C GLN A 165 -38.26 30.77 17.18
N GLY A 166 -36.99 30.97 17.56
CA GLY A 166 -36.44 30.52 18.84
C GLY A 166 -35.73 29.17 18.81
N ASP A 167 -35.60 28.50 17.66
CA ASP A 167 -34.74 27.31 17.55
C ASP A 167 -33.27 27.71 17.38
N GLY A 168 -32.43 27.35 18.35
CA GLY A 168 -30.99 27.61 18.33
C GLY A 168 -30.20 26.73 17.35
N HIS A 169 -30.77 25.63 16.85
CA HIS A 169 -30.12 24.74 15.87
C HIS A 169 -31.07 24.43 14.70
N PRO A 170 -31.22 25.36 13.73
CA PRO A 170 -32.12 25.19 12.59
C PRO A 170 -31.86 23.89 11.82
N GLY A 171 -32.93 23.18 11.48
CA GLY A 171 -32.84 21.92 10.73
C GLY A 171 -32.35 20.71 11.53
N TYR A 172 -31.93 20.83 12.80
CA TYR A 172 -31.47 19.70 13.59
C TYR A 172 -32.58 18.65 13.81
N VAL A 173 -32.33 17.41 13.38
CA VAL A 173 -33.29 16.31 13.29
C VAL A 173 -33.11 15.26 14.40
N GLY A 174 -31.87 15.04 14.86
CA GLY A 174 -31.53 13.99 15.82
C GLY A 174 -30.08 13.53 15.73
N THR A 175 -29.70 12.54 16.55
CA THR A 175 -28.32 12.06 16.71
C THR A 175 -28.18 10.55 16.58
N ALA A 176 -26.97 10.08 16.32
CA ALA A 176 -26.54 8.71 16.57
C ALA A 176 -25.21 8.74 17.34
N CYS A 177 -25.16 8.06 18.48
CA CYS A 177 -23.98 7.99 19.36
C CYS A 177 -23.23 6.65 19.14
N LEU A 178 -21.90 6.70 19.24
CA LEU A 178 -20.97 5.60 19.20
C LEU A 178 -19.98 5.75 20.37
N LEU A 179 -19.98 4.81 21.30
CA LEU A 179 -18.96 4.74 22.35
C LEU A 179 -17.71 4.05 21.78
N SER A 180 -16.53 4.66 21.92
CA SER A 180 -15.30 4.10 21.36
C SER A 180 -14.80 2.84 22.09
N SER A 181 -15.25 2.59 23.32
CA SER A 181 -15.11 1.30 24.01
C SER A 181 -15.58 0.13 23.17
N SER A 182 -16.61 0.33 22.34
CA SER A 182 -17.16 -0.72 21.48
C SER A 182 -16.15 -1.28 20.46
N PHE A 183 -15.08 -0.56 20.14
CA PHE A 183 -13.98 -1.08 19.31
C PHE A 183 -13.22 -2.19 20.04
N SER A 184 -12.73 -1.94 21.26
CA SER A 184 -11.99 -2.92 22.07
C SER A 184 -12.90 -4.05 22.57
N GLU A 185 -14.13 -3.76 22.98
CA GLU A 185 -15.16 -4.77 23.31
C GLU A 185 -15.43 -5.75 22.15
N SER A 186 -15.37 -5.26 20.90
CA SER A 186 -15.59 -6.11 19.72
C SER A 186 -14.38 -6.97 19.34
N GLY A 187 -13.21 -6.71 19.91
CA GLY A 187 -11.93 -7.33 19.54
C GLY A 187 -11.51 -7.04 18.09
N LYS A 188 -11.95 -5.91 17.52
CA LYS A 188 -11.71 -5.55 16.11
C LYS A 188 -11.34 -4.09 15.93
N ASP A 189 -10.17 -3.88 15.37
CA ASP A 189 -9.66 -2.56 15.02
C ASP A 189 -10.20 -2.05 13.68
N GLN A 190 -10.99 -2.83 12.95
CA GLN A 190 -11.62 -2.41 11.69
C GLN A 190 -12.99 -3.05 11.50
N GLY A 191 -13.93 -2.32 10.89
CA GLY A 191 -15.26 -2.84 10.62
C GLY A 191 -16.30 -1.79 10.23
N VAL A 192 -17.56 -2.10 10.55
CA VAL A 192 -18.73 -1.28 10.23
C VAL A 192 -19.67 -1.22 11.44
N ALA A 193 -19.69 -0.07 12.11
CA ALA A 193 -20.70 0.23 13.12
C ALA A 193 -22.04 0.54 12.42
N THR A 194 -23.16 0.08 12.98
CA THR A 194 -24.51 0.41 12.48
C THR A 194 -25.35 0.97 13.63
N LEU A 195 -25.49 2.29 13.64
CA LEU A 195 -26.05 3.05 14.76
C LEU A 195 -27.51 3.46 14.49
N PRO A 196 -28.39 3.41 15.50
CA PRO A 196 -29.73 3.98 15.40
C PRO A 196 -29.67 5.51 15.38
N ILE A 197 -30.37 6.15 14.44
CA ILE A 197 -30.54 7.62 14.48
C ILE A 197 -31.77 7.94 15.32
N MET A 198 -31.59 8.54 16.48
CA MET A 198 -32.62 8.92 17.44
C MET A 198 -33.17 10.31 17.11
N GLY A 199 -34.49 10.45 16.93
CA GLY A 199 -35.09 11.73 16.55
C GLY A 199 -35.15 12.74 17.71
N ARG A 200 -34.69 13.97 17.50
CA ARG A 200 -34.57 15.09 18.47
C ARG A 200 -35.68 15.16 19.52
N ASN A 201 -36.95 15.11 19.09
CA ASN A 201 -38.13 15.25 19.95
C ASN A 201 -38.87 13.92 20.22
N SER A 202 -38.25 12.77 19.94
CA SER A 202 -38.89 11.45 20.03
C SER A 202 -37.95 10.36 20.50
N ARG A 203 -38.34 9.61 21.55
CA ARG A 203 -37.69 8.35 21.98
C ARG A 203 -37.94 7.20 20.98
N GLN A 204 -37.76 7.47 19.69
CA GLN A 204 -37.95 6.56 18.57
C GLN A 204 -36.88 6.81 17.51
N THR A 205 -36.39 5.74 16.89
CA THR A 205 -35.46 5.84 15.78
C THR A 205 -36.13 6.41 14.54
N ILE A 206 -35.43 7.28 13.81
CA ILE A 206 -35.86 7.83 12.51
C ILE A 206 -35.27 7.08 11.31
N GLY A 207 -34.18 6.36 11.55
CA GLY A 207 -33.39 5.61 10.58
C GLY A 207 -32.20 4.95 11.27
N LYS A 208 -31.20 4.59 10.46
CA LYS A 208 -29.88 4.12 10.92
C LYS A 208 -28.78 4.75 10.08
N VAL A 209 -27.59 4.91 10.67
CA VAL A 209 -26.36 5.27 9.97
C VAL A 209 -25.39 4.09 10.03
N ARG A 210 -24.62 3.89 8.96
CA ARG A 210 -23.42 3.05 8.92
C ARG A 210 -22.19 3.95 9.01
N VAL A 211 -21.26 3.57 9.86
CA VAL A 211 -19.95 4.19 10.00
C VAL A 211 -18.92 3.09 9.81
N ASP A 212 -18.16 3.15 8.72
CA ASP A 212 -17.04 2.24 8.51
C ASP A 212 -15.85 2.78 9.31
N TYR A 213 -15.09 1.94 10.02
CA TYR A 213 -14.07 2.39 10.98
C TYR A 213 -12.75 1.64 10.87
N LEU A 214 -11.67 2.31 11.30
CA LEU A 214 -10.32 1.78 11.48
C LEU A 214 -9.69 2.41 12.74
N VAL A 215 -8.98 1.62 13.55
CA VAL A 215 -8.28 2.03 14.77
C VAL A 215 -6.79 1.69 14.60
N ILE A 216 -5.93 2.70 14.65
CA ILE A 216 -4.49 2.58 14.40
C ILE A 216 -3.74 2.82 15.70
N THR A 217 -3.09 1.78 16.22
CA THR A 217 -2.30 1.83 17.46
C THR A 217 -0.79 1.98 17.17
N PRO A 218 0.04 2.42 18.13
CA PRO A 218 1.50 2.33 18.01
C PRO A 218 1.99 0.88 18.17
N ILE A 219 3.15 0.55 17.59
CA ILE A 219 3.78 -0.77 17.77
C ILE A 219 4.30 -0.90 19.21
N GLN A 220 3.79 -1.89 19.94
CA GLN A 220 4.17 -2.12 21.34
C GLN A 220 5.67 -2.40 21.48
N GLY A 221 6.34 -1.65 22.36
CA GLY A 221 7.78 -1.77 22.61
C GLY A 221 8.71 -1.17 21.55
N LEU A 222 8.18 -0.63 20.44
CA LEU A 222 8.98 0.07 19.45
C LEU A 222 9.14 1.55 19.84
N GLN A 223 10.39 2.02 19.95
CA GLN A 223 10.68 3.45 20.04
C GLN A 223 11.16 3.96 18.69
N CYS A 224 10.38 4.87 18.10
CA CYS A 224 10.75 5.63 16.91
C CYS A 224 11.16 7.05 17.33
N ASP A 225 12.36 7.48 16.94
CA ASP A 225 12.94 8.79 17.22
C ASP A 225 13.46 9.47 15.93
N MET A 226 14.01 10.67 16.03
CA MET A 226 14.55 11.40 14.87
C MET A 226 16.00 11.03 14.51
N SER A 227 16.59 9.98 15.10
CA SER A 227 18.00 9.62 14.86
C SER A 227 18.26 9.09 13.44
N SER A 228 17.24 8.52 12.78
CA SER A 228 17.32 7.99 11.42
C SER A 228 15.95 7.95 10.75
N SER A 229 15.48 9.09 10.22
CA SER A 229 14.24 9.17 9.44
C SER A 229 14.51 9.39 7.94
N PHE A 230 14.04 8.45 7.12
CA PHE A 230 14.07 8.51 5.66
C PHE A 230 12.67 8.57 5.02
N THR A 231 11.61 8.81 5.81
CA THR A 231 10.19 8.84 5.38
C THR A 231 9.90 9.68 4.13
N LYS A 232 10.62 10.79 3.95
CA LYS A 232 10.53 11.68 2.76
C LYS A 232 11.84 11.74 1.96
N TYR A 233 12.82 10.89 2.28
CA TYR A 233 14.16 10.96 1.68
C TYR A 233 14.23 10.17 0.37
N TRP A 234 14.28 10.89 -0.75
CA TRP A 234 14.67 10.32 -2.03
C TRP A 234 15.75 11.16 -2.70
N LYS A 235 17.01 10.74 -2.56
CA LYS A 235 18.13 11.39 -3.26
C LYS A 235 17.94 11.28 -4.78
N LYS A 236 17.65 12.42 -5.42
CA LYS A 236 17.66 12.59 -6.89
C LYS A 236 18.96 12.02 -7.48
N ARG A 237 18.82 11.19 -8.50
CA ARG A 237 19.88 10.34 -9.05
C ARG A 237 19.52 9.90 -10.46
N SER A 238 20.49 9.29 -11.13
CA SER A 238 20.30 8.53 -12.35
C SER A 238 19.58 7.20 -12.08
N THR A 239 19.70 6.28 -13.01
CA THR A 239 18.79 5.19 -13.27
C THR A 239 18.99 4.02 -12.29
N LEU A 240 17.90 3.44 -11.75
CA LEU A 240 17.95 2.36 -10.75
C LEU A 240 17.36 1.07 -11.29
N ASN A 241 18.20 0.06 -11.51
CA ASN A 241 17.72 -1.28 -11.82
C ASN A 241 17.13 -1.94 -10.56
N VAL A 242 15.90 -2.44 -10.68
CA VAL A 242 15.19 -3.17 -9.62
C VAL A 242 14.83 -4.57 -10.14
N GLY A 243 15.19 -5.60 -9.39
CA GLY A 243 14.76 -6.97 -9.68
C GLY A 243 13.40 -7.26 -9.04
N HIS A 244 12.33 -7.19 -9.84
CA HIS A 244 10.96 -7.51 -9.41
C HIS A 244 10.83 -9.00 -9.12
N ARG A 245 10.46 -9.32 -7.88
CA ARG A 245 10.51 -10.67 -7.27
C ARG A 245 11.86 -11.35 -7.46
N GLY A 246 12.93 -10.54 -7.46
CA GLY A 246 14.30 -10.93 -7.81
C GLY A 246 14.53 -10.95 -9.32
N ALA A 247 15.05 -12.07 -9.84
CA ALA A 247 15.29 -12.27 -11.27
C ALA A 247 14.55 -13.50 -11.86
N GLY A 248 13.71 -14.16 -11.07
CA GLY A 248 13.05 -15.42 -11.46
C GLY A 248 11.68 -15.21 -12.12
N SER A 249 11.30 -16.06 -13.07
CA SER A 249 10.03 -15.96 -13.81
C SER A 249 8.95 -16.89 -13.26
N THR A 250 7.70 -16.44 -13.30
CA THR A 250 6.48 -17.22 -13.05
C THR A 250 6.35 -18.44 -13.98
N HIS A 251 6.95 -18.37 -15.17
CA HIS A 251 6.89 -19.38 -16.22
C HIS A 251 8.28 -19.88 -16.61
N ALA A 252 8.95 -20.54 -15.66
CA ALA A 252 10.25 -21.20 -15.84
C ALA A 252 10.19 -22.38 -16.84
N ALA A 253 10.09 -22.08 -18.14
CA ALA A 253 9.98 -23.02 -19.24
C ALA A 253 11.32 -23.75 -19.52
N ARG A 254 11.70 -24.67 -18.62
CA ARG A 254 12.86 -25.60 -18.69
C ARG A 254 14.27 -24.98 -18.80
N HIS A 255 14.42 -23.69 -19.08
CA HIS A 255 15.72 -23.07 -19.37
C HIS A 255 16.09 -21.85 -18.51
N GLN A 256 15.17 -21.31 -17.71
CA GLN A 256 15.51 -20.48 -16.55
C GLN A 256 15.46 -21.35 -15.29
N ARG A 257 16.53 -21.30 -14.46
CA ARG A 257 16.71 -22.16 -13.27
C ARG A 257 16.17 -21.57 -11.97
N VAL A 258 15.66 -20.34 -12.00
CA VAL A 258 15.42 -19.53 -10.81
C VAL A 258 13.97 -19.06 -10.79
N ARG A 259 13.30 -19.29 -9.67
CA ARG A 259 11.87 -19.01 -9.43
C ARG A 259 11.71 -17.62 -8.81
N GLU A 260 10.67 -16.88 -9.17
CA GLU A 260 10.32 -15.61 -8.50
C GLU A 260 10.18 -15.78 -6.97
N ASN A 261 10.45 -14.72 -6.21
CA ASN A 261 10.27 -14.67 -4.76
C ASN A 261 11.04 -15.77 -3.99
N THR A 262 12.28 -16.07 -4.44
CA THR A 262 13.22 -17.01 -3.77
C THR A 262 14.57 -16.36 -3.50
N ILE A 263 15.32 -16.86 -2.50
CA ILE A 263 16.65 -16.33 -2.14
C ILE A 263 17.60 -16.37 -3.36
N ALA A 264 17.54 -17.44 -4.16
CA ALA A 264 18.29 -17.57 -5.41
C ALA A 264 17.93 -16.48 -6.43
N SER A 265 16.66 -16.04 -6.49
CA SER A 265 16.24 -14.95 -7.38
C SER A 265 16.77 -13.60 -6.95
N PHE A 266 16.81 -13.34 -5.64
CA PHE A 266 17.33 -12.09 -5.09
C PHE A 266 18.86 -12.03 -5.16
N LYS A 267 19.56 -13.14 -4.87
CA LYS A 267 21.01 -13.27 -5.09
C LYS A 267 21.37 -13.15 -6.56
N SER A 268 20.58 -13.74 -7.46
CA SER A 268 20.77 -13.57 -8.91
C SER A 268 20.63 -12.10 -9.33
N ALA A 269 19.56 -11.40 -8.92
CA ALA A 269 19.39 -9.97 -9.23
C ALA A 269 20.53 -9.11 -8.67
N ALA A 270 20.94 -9.33 -7.42
CA ALA A 270 22.07 -8.65 -6.80
C ALA A 270 23.39 -8.85 -7.57
N ASN A 271 23.69 -10.09 -7.96
CA ASN A 271 24.88 -10.44 -8.72
C ASN A 271 24.90 -9.83 -10.14
N HIS A 272 23.75 -9.50 -10.71
CA HIS A 272 23.61 -8.76 -11.97
C HIS A 272 23.52 -7.23 -11.76
N GLY A 273 23.81 -6.72 -10.56
CA GLY A 273 23.92 -5.29 -10.28
C GLY A 273 22.60 -4.58 -9.99
N ALA A 274 21.53 -5.29 -9.64
CA ALA A 274 20.29 -4.67 -9.19
C ALA A 274 20.54 -3.82 -7.92
N ALA A 275 20.18 -2.53 -7.97
CA ALA A 275 20.37 -1.61 -6.86
C ALA A 275 19.38 -1.86 -5.71
N TYR A 276 18.23 -2.44 -6.07
CA TYR A 276 17.20 -2.96 -5.18
C TYR A 276 16.72 -4.32 -5.70
N VAL A 277 16.27 -5.18 -4.79
CA VAL A 277 15.29 -6.22 -5.13
C VAL A 277 13.92 -5.79 -4.60
N GLU A 278 12.89 -6.12 -5.36
CA GLU A 278 11.49 -5.97 -4.94
C GLU A 278 10.95 -7.36 -4.58
N PHE A 279 10.06 -7.42 -3.58
CA PHE A 279 9.27 -8.61 -3.27
C PHE A 279 8.03 -8.33 -2.42
N ASP A 280 7.04 -9.21 -2.56
CA ASP A 280 5.83 -9.30 -1.75
C ASP A 280 6.11 -9.86 -0.35
N VAL A 281 5.48 -9.30 0.69
CA VAL A 281 5.47 -9.83 2.07
C VAL A 281 4.04 -9.92 2.60
N HIS A 282 3.71 -11.07 3.20
CA HIS A 282 2.55 -11.24 4.06
C HIS A 282 2.82 -12.23 5.20
N LEU A 283 1.79 -12.69 5.92
CA LEU A 283 1.93 -13.57 7.08
C LEU A 283 1.40 -14.98 6.80
N SER A 284 2.11 -15.98 7.33
CA SER A 284 1.56 -17.32 7.59
C SER A 284 0.54 -17.31 8.74
N LYS A 285 -0.17 -18.41 8.94
CA LYS A 285 -1.16 -18.60 10.02
C LYS A 285 -0.61 -18.37 11.43
N ASP A 286 0.64 -18.75 11.64
CA ASP A 286 1.43 -18.61 12.86
C ASP A 286 2.22 -17.28 12.90
N ALA A 287 1.82 -16.31 12.07
CA ALA A 287 2.35 -14.95 12.04
C ALA A 287 3.86 -14.84 11.75
N VAL A 288 4.41 -15.74 10.92
CA VAL A 288 5.75 -15.57 10.36
C VAL A 288 5.66 -14.70 9.08
N PRO A 289 6.40 -13.59 8.97
CA PRO A 289 6.54 -12.86 7.72
C PRO A 289 7.22 -13.72 6.65
N ILE A 290 6.51 -13.98 5.56
CA ILE A 290 6.93 -14.79 4.42
C ILE A 290 6.92 -13.96 3.13
N VAL A 291 7.79 -14.33 2.19
CA VAL A 291 7.87 -13.72 0.86
C VAL A 291 7.16 -14.58 -0.18
N TYR A 292 6.02 -14.11 -0.68
CA TYR A 292 5.17 -14.77 -1.69
C TYR A 292 4.08 -13.82 -2.20
N HIS A 293 3.74 -13.89 -3.49
CA HIS A 293 2.82 -12.95 -4.16
C HIS A 293 1.35 -13.25 -3.93
N ASP A 294 0.92 -14.50 -4.18
CA ASP A 294 -0.50 -14.82 -4.24
C ASP A 294 -1.11 -14.99 -2.84
N LEU A 295 -2.36 -14.57 -2.67
CA LEU A 295 -3.09 -14.78 -1.42
C LEU A 295 -3.50 -16.26 -1.20
N THR A 296 -3.40 -17.08 -2.25
CA THR A 296 -3.66 -18.52 -2.28
C THR A 296 -2.48 -19.30 -2.88
N CYS A 297 -2.38 -20.59 -2.56
CA CYS A 297 -1.42 -21.50 -3.17
C CYS A 297 -2.07 -22.86 -3.47
N CYS A 298 -1.54 -23.59 -4.45
CA CYS A 298 -2.06 -24.90 -4.84
C CYS A 298 -1.34 -26.04 -4.12
N ILE A 299 -2.04 -26.79 -3.28
CA ILE A 299 -1.53 -28.02 -2.67
C ILE A 299 -1.94 -29.24 -3.51
N SER A 300 -1.04 -30.20 -3.70
CA SER A 300 -1.35 -31.43 -4.46
C SER A 300 -1.75 -32.58 -3.54
N THR A 301 -2.94 -33.14 -3.74
CA THR A 301 -3.44 -34.30 -2.99
C THR A 301 -3.52 -35.56 -3.88
N LYS A 302 -3.32 -36.75 -3.30
CA LYS A 302 -3.41 -38.04 -4.00
C LYS A 302 -4.79 -38.66 -3.77
N LYS A 303 -5.52 -39.00 -4.83
CA LYS A 303 -6.85 -39.65 -4.69
C LYS A 303 -6.72 -41.06 -4.14
N LYS A 304 -7.52 -41.40 -3.12
CA LYS A 304 -7.46 -42.68 -2.38
C LYS A 304 -7.50 -43.94 -3.26
N ASN A 305 -8.18 -43.87 -4.41
CA ASN A 305 -8.41 -45.02 -5.30
C ASN A 305 -7.65 -44.92 -6.64
N ASP A 306 -6.87 -43.87 -6.89
CA ASP A 306 -6.09 -43.72 -8.12
C ASP A 306 -4.74 -43.03 -7.81
N LYS A 307 -3.66 -43.79 -7.97
CA LYS A 307 -2.29 -43.31 -7.73
C LYS A 307 -1.76 -42.37 -8.82
N LYS A 308 -2.48 -42.16 -9.92
CA LYS A 308 -2.06 -41.31 -11.06
C LYS A 308 -2.78 -39.96 -11.15
N SER A 309 -3.95 -39.79 -10.53
CA SER A 309 -4.59 -38.48 -10.43
C SER A 309 -4.15 -37.73 -9.17
N LEU A 310 -3.38 -36.66 -9.37
CA LEU A 310 -3.27 -35.59 -8.38
C LEU A 310 -4.48 -34.65 -8.52
N GLU A 311 -4.98 -34.20 -7.38
CA GLU A 311 -6.00 -33.15 -7.29
C GLU A 311 -5.36 -31.94 -6.62
N LEU A 312 -5.24 -30.84 -7.40
CA LEU A 312 -4.74 -29.56 -6.93
C LEU A 312 -5.89 -28.83 -6.23
N ILE A 313 -5.64 -28.40 -4.98
CA ILE A 313 -6.59 -27.66 -4.16
C ILE A 313 -5.99 -26.27 -3.91
N GLU A 314 -6.72 -25.23 -4.26
CA GLU A 314 -6.40 -23.84 -3.92
C GLU A 314 -6.69 -23.60 -2.43
N VAL A 315 -5.70 -23.16 -1.66
CA VAL A 315 -5.78 -22.93 -0.21
C VAL A 315 -5.23 -21.53 0.11
N PRO A 316 -5.86 -20.74 0.99
CA PRO A 316 -5.31 -19.44 1.40
C PRO A 316 -4.00 -19.60 2.17
N VAL A 317 -2.98 -18.82 1.81
CA VAL A 317 -1.64 -18.90 2.45
C VAL A 317 -1.73 -18.60 3.95
N LYS A 318 -2.61 -17.66 4.34
CA LYS A 318 -2.92 -17.31 5.74
C LYS A 318 -3.46 -18.47 6.61
N ASP A 319 -3.91 -19.58 6.01
CA ASP A 319 -4.49 -20.73 6.74
C ASP A 319 -3.49 -21.89 6.93
N LEU A 320 -2.25 -21.72 6.46
CA LEU A 320 -1.13 -22.65 6.60
C LEU A 320 -0.03 -22.05 7.52
N THR A 321 0.60 -22.88 8.35
CA THR A 321 1.75 -22.46 9.18
C THR A 321 3.03 -22.33 8.34
N PHE A 322 4.06 -21.66 8.87
CA PHE A 322 5.34 -21.53 8.17
C PHE A 322 5.93 -22.90 7.81
N ASP A 323 5.97 -23.84 8.76
CA ASP A 323 6.43 -25.22 8.53
C ASP A 323 5.61 -25.93 7.45
N GLN A 324 4.29 -25.69 7.41
CA GLN A 324 3.43 -26.29 6.38
C GLN A 324 3.73 -25.73 4.98
N LEU A 325 4.01 -24.43 4.88
CA LEU A 325 4.42 -23.77 3.65
C LEU A 325 5.83 -24.21 3.21
N GLN A 326 6.77 -24.35 4.15
CA GLN A 326 8.11 -24.89 3.89
C GLN A 326 8.09 -26.37 3.49
N LEU A 327 7.06 -27.14 3.85
CA LEU A 327 6.86 -28.50 3.33
C LEU A 327 6.18 -28.55 1.94
N LEU A 328 5.69 -27.43 1.40
CA LEU A 328 5.14 -27.38 0.05
C LEU A 328 6.24 -27.34 -1.01
N LYS A 329 6.65 -28.54 -1.47
CA LYS A 329 7.16 -28.69 -2.84
C LYS A 329 6.03 -28.28 -3.80
N LEU A 330 6.00 -27.00 -4.19
CA LEU A 330 4.99 -26.43 -5.10
C LEU A 330 5.16 -27.02 -6.51
N VAL A 331 4.53 -28.18 -6.73
CA VAL A 331 4.59 -28.94 -7.97
C VAL A 331 3.94 -28.14 -9.10
N HIS A 332 4.76 -27.64 -10.03
CA HIS A 332 4.27 -27.14 -11.30
C HIS A 332 3.53 -28.29 -12.02
N ALA A 333 2.29 -28.08 -12.44
CA ALA A 333 1.34 -29.13 -12.87
C ALA A 333 1.75 -29.95 -14.12
N THR A 334 2.95 -29.71 -14.64
CA THR A 334 3.57 -30.27 -15.84
C THR A 334 4.84 -31.08 -15.56
N ALA A 335 5.31 -31.13 -14.31
CA ALA A 335 6.62 -31.68 -13.92
C ALA A 335 6.61 -33.14 -13.41
N ILE A 336 5.52 -33.89 -13.57
CA ILE A 336 5.40 -35.27 -13.05
C ILE A 336 5.75 -36.28 -14.14
N LYS A 337 7.00 -36.24 -14.59
CA LYS A 337 7.70 -37.34 -15.26
C LYS A 337 9.20 -37.28 -14.93
N ASP A 338 9.73 -38.45 -14.62
CA ASP A 338 11.15 -38.81 -14.69
C ASP A 338 12.10 -38.12 -13.67
N SER A 339 12.06 -38.61 -12.43
CA SER A 339 13.25 -38.73 -11.55
C SER A 339 13.05 -39.94 -10.63
N ASP A 340 14.03 -40.84 -10.57
CA ASP A 340 14.00 -42.03 -9.70
C ASP A 340 14.32 -41.69 -8.22
N ASP A 341 14.17 -42.68 -7.34
CA ASP A 341 14.08 -42.54 -5.88
C ASP A 341 15.34 -43.11 -5.19
N ASP A 342 16.36 -42.27 -4.98
CA ASP A 342 17.51 -42.50 -4.09
C ASP A 342 18.13 -41.14 -3.66
N ASP A 343 19.15 -41.16 -2.80
CA ASP A 343 19.86 -39.99 -2.23
C ASP A 343 19.01 -39.07 -1.30
N LEU A 344 18.73 -39.54 -0.08
CA LEU A 344 18.20 -38.74 1.04
C LEU A 344 18.89 -39.07 2.39
N MET A 345 20.21 -38.86 2.49
CA MET A 345 20.93 -38.70 3.76
C MET A 345 22.05 -37.66 3.65
N ASP A 346 22.38 -37.03 4.78
CA ASP A 346 23.48 -36.08 5.01
C ASP A 346 23.50 -34.77 4.20
N GLU A 347 22.76 -33.77 4.69
CA GLU A 347 23.09 -32.34 4.54
C GLU A 347 22.70 -31.59 5.85
N GLU A 348 23.51 -30.62 6.27
CA GLU A 348 23.30 -29.84 7.52
C GLU A 348 22.30 -28.67 7.30
N GLU A 349 22.17 -27.73 8.25
CA GLU A 349 21.16 -26.65 8.25
C GLU A 349 21.38 -25.54 7.18
N GLU A 350 21.70 -25.90 5.94
CA GLU A 350 21.81 -24.95 4.82
C GLU A 350 20.41 -24.58 4.28
N ILE A 351 20.19 -23.29 4.02
CA ILE A 351 18.91 -22.78 3.53
C ILE A 351 18.82 -23.04 2.03
N ASP A 352 17.94 -23.95 1.59
CA ASP A 352 17.62 -24.13 0.17
C ASP A 352 17.16 -22.80 -0.44
N GLU A 353 18.04 -22.20 -1.24
CA GLU A 353 17.81 -20.88 -1.82
C GLU A 353 16.70 -20.86 -2.88
N HIS A 354 16.30 -22.03 -3.39
CA HIS A 354 15.25 -22.21 -4.39
C HIS A 354 13.88 -22.53 -3.77
N GLN A 355 13.81 -22.77 -2.46
CA GLN A 355 12.57 -23.11 -1.77
C GLN A 355 11.60 -21.90 -1.73
N PRO A 356 10.30 -22.09 -2.04
CA PRO A 356 9.30 -21.03 -1.97
C PRO A 356 8.94 -20.65 -0.52
N PHE A 357 8.20 -19.54 -0.37
CA PHE A 357 7.80 -18.96 0.91
C PHE A 357 8.96 -18.67 1.90
N PRO A 358 10.17 -18.25 1.47
CA PRO A 358 11.23 -17.95 2.41
C PRO A 358 10.78 -16.88 3.41
N SER A 359 11.11 -17.04 4.68
CA SER A 359 10.77 -16.02 5.68
C SER A 359 11.57 -14.74 5.42
N LEU A 360 10.97 -13.60 5.73
CA LEU A 360 11.63 -12.30 5.64
C LEU A 360 12.94 -12.25 6.46
N SER A 361 13.03 -13.06 7.51
CA SER A 361 14.27 -13.25 8.28
C SER A 361 15.41 -13.82 7.42
N GLN A 362 15.14 -14.88 6.68
CA GLN A 362 16.12 -15.53 5.80
C GLN A 362 16.53 -14.60 4.66
N ILE A 363 15.61 -13.76 4.16
CA ILE A 363 15.90 -12.72 3.16
C ILE A 363 16.92 -11.69 3.71
N PHE A 364 16.69 -11.15 4.92
CA PHE A 364 17.62 -10.20 5.55
C PHE A 364 19.01 -10.81 5.81
N GLN A 365 19.08 -12.11 6.13
CA GLN A 365 20.31 -12.85 6.39
C GLN A 365 21.07 -13.19 5.09
N ALA A 366 20.37 -13.58 4.03
CA ALA A 366 20.98 -14.14 2.82
C ALA A 366 21.39 -13.10 1.77
N ILE A 367 20.75 -11.92 1.71
CA ILE A 367 20.98 -10.93 0.66
C ILE A 367 21.98 -9.85 1.13
N PRO A 368 23.05 -9.52 0.39
CA PRO A 368 24.06 -8.54 0.83
C PRO A 368 23.46 -7.18 1.20
N GLU A 369 23.92 -6.57 2.31
CA GLU A 369 23.34 -5.33 2.88
C GLU A 369 23.36 -4.12 1.93
N HIS A 370 24.31 -4.08 0.99
CA HIS A 370 24.41 -3.00 0.01
C HIS A 370 23.22 -2.98 -0.99
N VAL A 371 22.48 -4.08 -1.13
CA VAL A 371 21.28 -4.20 -1.97
C VAL A 371 20.07 -3.68 -1.21
N GLY A 372 19.35 -2.72 -1.79
CA GLY A 372 18.12 -2.19 -1.17
C GLY A 372 16.94 -3.14 -1.31
N PHE A 373 15.91 -3.00 -0.47
CA PHE A 373 14.65 -3.72 -0.61
C PHE A 373 13.51 -2.74 -0.96
N ASN A 374 12.70 -3.08 -1.95
CA ASN A 374 11.32 -2.60 -2.06
C ASN A 374 10.41 -3.71 -1.54
N ILE A 375 9.56 -3.41 -0.58
CA ILE A 375 8.76 -4.43 0.12
C ILE A 375 7.28 -4.13 -0.12
N GLU A 376 6.63 -4.90 -1.00
CA GLU A 376 5.18 -4.81 -1.14
C GLU A 376 4.50 -5.50 0.04
N LEU A 377 3.66 -4.78 0.75
CA LEU A 377 2.87 -5.33 1.86
C LEU A 377 1.57 -5.91 1.30
N LYS A 378 1.51 -7.25 1.12
CA LYS A 378 0.39 -7.89 0.43
C LYS A 378 -0.87 -7.92 1.29
N TRP A 379 -1.87 -7.17 0.84
CA TRP A 379 -3.16 -7.02 1.51
C TRP A 379 -4.32 -7.36 0.57
N ILE A 380 -5.46 -7.77 1.13
CA ILE A 380 -6.66 -8.10 0.35
C ILE A 380 -7.39 -6.82 -0.08
N CYS A 381 -7.64 -6.66 -1.38
CA CYS A 381 -8.51 -5.58 -1.86
C CYS A 381 -9.91 -6.11 -2.20
N GLN A 382 -10.90 -5.20 -2.17
CA GLN A 382 -12.24 -5.47 -2.67
C GLN A 382 -12.41 -4.83 -4.06
N MET A 383 -12.93 -5.62 -5.00
CA MET A 383 -13.31 -5.15 -6.34
C MET A 383 -14.66 -4.46 -6.30
N LYS A 384 -14.96 -3.59 -7.27
CA LYS A 384 -16.18 -2.77 -7.33
C LYS A 384 -17.48 -3.58 -7.49
N ASP A 385 -17.40 -4.81 -8.00
CA ASP A 385 -18.53 -5.76 -7.99
C ASP A 385 -18.79 -6.35 -6.59
N GLY A 386 -17.87 -6.15 -5.65
CA GLY A 386 -17.84 -6.62 -4.27
C GLY A 386 -17.23 -8.00 -4.07
N SER A 387 -16.57 -8.57 -5.07
CA SER A 387 -15.66 -9.70 -4.91
C SER A 387 -14.37 -9.26 -4.20
N TRP A 388 -13.60 -10.23 -3.68
CA TRP A 388 -12.37 -10.01 -2.92
C TRP A 388 -11.22 -10.82 -3.52
N ASP A 389 -9.99 -10.29 -3.42
CA ASP A 389 -8.80 -10.99 -3.88
C ASP A 389 -8.58 -12.33 -3.17
N GLY A 390 -8.04 -13.31 -3.91
CA GLY A 390 -7.93 -14.70 -3.47
C GLY A 390 -9.27 -15.35 -3.12
N LYS A 391 -10.41 -14.70 -3.42
CA LYS A 391 -11.78 -15.06 -2.97
C LYS A 391 -11.92 -14.99 -1.44
N LEU A 392 -11.05 -14.25 -0.75
CA LEU A 392 -10.97 -14.23 0.71
C LEU A 392 -12.01 -13.26 1.32
N SER A 393 -12.96 -13.79 2.07
CA SER A 393 -13.97 -13.00 2.80
C SER A 393 -13.48 -12.45 4.16
N SER A 394 -12.27 -12.82 4.57
CA SER A 394 -11.57 -12.29 5.74
C SER A 394 -10.06 -12.49 5.63
N TYR A 395 -9.31 -11.65 6.35
CA TYR A 395 -7.85 -11.70 6.44
C TYR A 395 -7.41 -11.39 7.88
N PHE A 396 -6.15 -11.03 8.08
CA PHE A 396 -5.62 -10.66 9.40
C PHE A 396 -6.24 -9.36 9.96
N ASN A 397 -5.96 -9.06 11.23
CA ASN A 397 -6.10 -7.73 11.79
C ASN A 397 -4.96 -6.84 11.24
N MET A 398 -5.25 -5.61 10.79
CA MET A 398 -4.25 -4.71 10.19
C MET A 398 -3.13 -4.29 11.16
N ASN A 399 -3.44 -4.03 12.44
CA ASN A 399 -2.42 -3.76 13.45
C ASN A 399 -1.53 -4.98 13.63
N THR A 400 -2.10 -6.16 13.94
CA THR A 400 -1.31 -7.39 14.12
C THR A 400 -0.45 -7.73 12.89
N PHE A 401 -0.99 -7.53 11.68
CA PHE A 401 -0.27 -7.75 10.43
C PHE A 401 0.96 -6.82 10.29
N LEU A 402 0.75 -5.52 10.45
CA LEU A 402 1.82 -4.54 10.30
C LEU A 402 2.80 -4.54 11.47
N ASP A 403 2.34 -4.74 12.70
CA ASP A 403 3.20 -4.74 13.88
C ASP A 403 4.23 -5.87 13.80
N THR A 404 3.81 -7.07 13.36
CA THR A 404 4.70 -8.20 13.14
C THR A 404 5.70 -7.96 11.99
N ILE A 405 5.24 -7.46 10.84
CA ILE A 405 6.10 -7.24 9.66
C ILE A 405 7.07 -6.08 9.91
N LEU A 406 6.58 -4.93 10.38
CA LEU A 406 7.40 -3.74 10.66
C LEU A 406 8.39 -3.98 11.79
N SER A 407 8.02 -4.71 12.86
CA SER A 407 8.98 -5.08 13.92
C SER A 407 10.12 -5.94 13.35
N CYS A 408 9.79 -6.93 12.50
CA CYS A 408 10.80 -7.78 11.85
C CYS A 408 11.78 -6.94 11.01
N ILE A 409 11.26 -5.99 10.22
CA ILE A 409 12.03 -5.13 9.32
C ILE A 409 12.87 -4.08 10.07
N LEU A 410 12.34 -3.48 11.13
CA LEU A 410 13.06 -2.48 11.92
C LEU A 410 14.18 -3.11 12.75
N GLN A 411 13.98 -4.34 13.24
CA GLN A 411 15.00 -5.11 13.96
C GLN A 411 16.10 -5.68 13.05
N LYS A 412 15.77 -6.13 11.82
CA LYS A 412 16.69 -6.85 10.93
C LYS A 412 17.20 -6.02 9.74
N GLY A 413 16.69 -4.81 9.57
CA GLY A 413 17.02 -3.94 8.43
C GLY A 413 18.42 -3.33 8.46
N GLY A 414 19.05 -3.18 9.63
CA GLY A 414 20.39 -2.59 9.73
C GLY A 414 20.48 -1.20 9.10
N ASP A 415 21.51 -0.99 8.28
CA ASP A 415 21.70 0.22 7.45
C ASP A 415 21.20 0.03 6.01
N ARG A 416 20.48 -1.08 5.73
CA ARG A 416 19.89 -1.36 4.42
C ARG A 416 18.91 -0.25 4.02
N ARG A 417 18.97 0.15 2.76
CA ARG A 417 17.98 1.05 2.15
C ARG A 417 16.69 0.27 1.90
N ILE A 418 15.62 0.61 2.61
CA ILE A 418 14.30 -0.01 2.44
C ILE A 418 13.29 1.05 2.02
N VAL A 419 12.38 0.68 1.11
CA VAL A 419 11.15 1.39 0.79
C VAL A 419 9.99 0.39 0.82
N PHE A 420 8.83 0.83 1.29
CA PHE A 420 7.61 0.03 1.27
C PHE A 420 6.75 0.39 0.06
N SER A 421 5.91 -0.56 -0.37
CA SER A 421 4.83 -0.34 -1.32
C SER A 421 3.54 -1.06 -0.89
N CYS A 422 2.36 -0.55 -1.25
CA CYS A 422 1.09 -1.26 -1.08
C CYS A 422 -0.02 -0.68 -1.98
N PHE A 423 -0.93 -1.52 -2.47
CA PHE A 423 -2.17 -1.12 -3.15
C PHE A 423 -3.29 -0.68 -2.20
N ASP A 424 -3.18 -1.03 -0.91
CA ASP A 424 -4.16 -0.65 0.12
C ASP A 424 -3.77 0.70 0.77
N PRO A 425 -4.67 1.71 0.73
CA PRO A 425 -4.40 3.05 1.26
C PRO A 425 -4.44 3.12 2.80
N ASP A 426 -5.13 2.21 3.48
CA ASP A 426 -5.12 2.15 4.95
C ASP A 426 -3.81 1.55 5.45
N ILE A 427 -3.32 0.49 4.81
CA ILE A 427 -1.96 -0.02 5.03
C ILE A 427 -0.92 1.07 4.79
N CYS A 428 -1.03 1.84 3.70
CA CYS A 428 -0.13 2.97 3.44
C CYS A 428 -0.14 4.01 4.58
N THR A 429 -1.34 4.35 5.06
CA THR A 429 -1.55 5.25 6.20
C THR A 429 -0.91 4.70 7.47
N MET A 430 -1.20 3.44 7.80
CA MET A 430 -0.73 2.78 9.02
C MET A 430 0.79 2.62 9.05
N VAL A 431 1.45 2.33 7.94
CA VAL A 431 2.93 2.30 7.86
C VAL A 431 3.55 3.69 8.08
N ARG A 432 2.89 4.76 7.59
CA ARG A 432 3.30 6.15 7.86
C ARG A 432 3.04 6.57 9.30
N ARG A 433 2.12 5.90 10.02
CA ARG A 433 1.80 6.16 11.43
C ARG A 433 2.55 5.31 12.44
N LYS A 434 2.89 4.06 12.12
CA LYS A 434 3.50 3.10 13.04
C LYS A 434 5.03 3.18 13.09
N GLN A 435 5.68 3.79 12.10
CA GLN A 435 7.13 3.98 12.07
C GLN A 435 7.55 5.23 11.31
N ASN A 436 8.77 5.68 11.53
CA ASN A 436 9.33 6.88 10.91
C ASN A 436 10.70 6.66 10.24
N LYS A 437 11.22 5.42 10.16
CA LYS A 437 12.54 5.14 9.57
C LYS A 437 12.49 5.09 8.04
N TYR A 438 11.53 4.38 7.46
CA TYR A 438 11.49 4.10 6.01
C TYR A 438 10.29 4.78 5.30
N PRO A 439 10.45 5.17 4.02
CA PRO A 439 9.37 5.69 3.19
C PRO A 439 8.40 4.60 2.72
N ILE A 440 7.19 5.00 2.33
CA ILE A 440 6.21 4.16 1.62
C ILE A 440 5.68 4.86 0.36
N LEU A 441 5.44 4.06 -0.68
CA LEU A 441 4.81 4.43 -1.95
C LEU A 441 3.42 3.78 -2.06
N PHE A 442 2.44 4.51 -2.59
CA PHE A 442 1.12 3.96 -2.88
C PHE A 442 1.10 3.38 -4.31
N LEU A 443 0.83 2.08 -4.44
CA LEU A 443 0.72 1.39 -5.72
C LEU A 443 -0.63 1.73 -6.36
N THR A 444 -0.64 2.09 -7.65
CA THR A 444 -1.88 2.43 -8.37
C THR A 444 -1.89 1.89 -9.80
N GLN A 445 -2.91 1.08 -10.09
CA GLN A 445 -3.22 0.60 -11.44
C GLN A 445 -3.86 1.67 -12.34
N GLY A 446 -4.31 2.80 -11.76
CA GLY A 446 -5.08 3.83 -12.44
C GLY A 446 -6.37 3.29 -13.09
N ILE A 447 -6.75 3.85 -14.24
CA ILE A 447 -7.85 3.30 -15.05
C ILE A 447 -7.27 2.23 -15.99
N SER A 448 -7.77 1.00 -15.91
CA SER A 448 -7.27 -0.13 -16.68
C SER A 448 -8.40 -0.94 -17.32
N GLU A 449 -8.13 -1.49 -18.51
CA GLU A 449 -8.97 -2.52 -19.16
C GLU A 449 -8.51 -3.95 -18.78
N LYS A 450 -7.30 -4.09 -18.23
CA LYS A 450 -6.67 -5.37 -17.85
C LYS A 450 -7.01 -5.81 -16.43
N TYR A 451 -7.13 -4.86 -15.51
CA TYR A 451 -7.37 -5.11 -14.08
C TYR A 451 -8.76 -4.61 -13.67
N SER A 452 -9.43 -5.37 -12.80
CA SER A 452 -10.74 -5.00 -12.24
C SER A 452 -10.68 -3.69 -11.45
N GLU A 453 -11.73 -2.87 -11.55
CA GLU A 453 -11.81 -1.62 -10.80
C GLU A 453 -11.97 -1.88 -9.29
N LEU A 454 -11.18 -1.20 -8.46
CA LEU A 454 -11.16 -1.34 -7.00
C LEU A 454 -12.33 -0.57 -6.35
N MET A 455 -12.84 -1.09 -5.22
CA MET A 455 -13.97 -0.51 -4.49
C MET A 455 -13.59 0.81 -3.76
N ASP A 456 -12.36 0.93 -3.25
CA ASP A 456 -11.92 2.13 -2.54
C ASP A 456 -11.69 3.28 -3.53
N ILE A 457 -12.30 4.44 -3.24
CA ILE A 457 -12.24 5.62 -4.10
C ILE A 457 -10.82 6.18 -4.25
N ARG A 458 -9.92 5.91 -3.29
CA ARG A 458 -8.51 6.33 -3.30
C ARG A 458 -7.68 5.57 -4.34
N CYS A 459 -8.13 4.38 -4.75
CA CYS A 459 -7.42 3.52 -5.69
C CYS A 459 -7.90 3.66 -7.15
N GLN A 460 -9.03 4.33 -7.40
CA GLN A 460 -9.76 4.29 -8.69
C GLN A 460 -9.12 5.09 -9.84
N THR A 461 -8.33 6.13 -9.56
CA THR A 461 -7.62 6.91 -10.59
C THR A 461 -6.25 7.35 -10.11
N THR A 462 -5.32 7.63 -11.03
CA THR A 462 -3.99 8.12 -10.67
C THR A 462 -4.06 9.51 -10.02
N GLN A 463 -5.02 10.36 -10.39
CA GLN A 463 -5.20 11.70 -9.81
C GLN A 463 -5.61 11.64 -8.32
N ILE A 464 -6.51 10.74 -7.94
CA ILE A 464 -6.89 10.58 -6.53
C ILE A 464 -5.81 9.83 -5.75
N ALA A 465 -5.08 8.90 -6.38
CA ALA A 465 -3.88 8.29 -5.79
C ALA A 465 -2.78 9.31 -5.48
N ILE A 466 -2.48 10.23 -6.41
CA ILE A 466 -1.58 11.38 -6.19
C ILE A 466 -2.07 12.27 -5.05
N SER A 467 -3.37 12.57 -5.03
CA SER A 467 -3.96 13.46 -4.02
C SER A 467 -3.97 12.83 -2.62
N PHE A 468 -4.20 11.51 -2.54
CA PHE A 468 -4.08 10.70 -1.33
C PHE A 468 -2.63 10.63 -0.82
N ALA A 469 -1.67 10.38 -1.72
CA ALA A 469 -0.26 10.33 -1.36
C ALA A 469 0.24 11.67 -0.78
N GLN A 470 -0.28 12.79 -1.31
CA GLN A 470 -0.04 14.12 -0.76
C GLN A 470 -0.73 14.34 0.59
N SER A 471 -1.98 13.87 0.78
CA SER A 471 -2.78 14.14 1.99
C SER A 471 -2.36 13.33 3.21
N GLU A 472 -1.87 12.09 3.01
CA GLU A 472 -1.23 11.28 4.06
C GLU A 472 0.28 11.52 4.14
N ASN A 473 0.85 12.29 3.21
CA ASN A 473 2.23 12.77 3.27
C ASN A 473 3.22 11.58 3.38
N ILE A 474 3.02 10.64 2.45
CA ILE A 474 3.90 9.52 2.11
C ILE A 474 4.83 9.93 0.95
N LEU A 475 5.75 9.05 0.53
CA LEU A 475 6.80 9.45 -0.42
C LEU A 475 6.27 9.76 -1.83
N GLY A 476 5.18 9.10 -2.24
CA GLY A 476 4.58 9.28 -3.56
C GLY A 476 3.84 8.05 -4.05
N ILE A 477 3.81 7.87 -5.37
CA ILE A 477 3.10 6.76 -6.04
C ILE A 477 4.04 5.85 -6.83
N SER A 478 3.65 4.59 -6.96
CA SER A 478 4.13 3.69 -8.03
C SER A 478 2.95 3.43 -8.96
N GLY A 479 3.04 3.86 -10.21
CA GLY A 479 1.94 3.76 -11.17
C GLY A 479 2.20 2.72 -12.26
N HIS A 480 1.17 2.01 -12.68
CA HIS A 480 1.26 1.08 -13.81
C HIS A 480 1.71 1.81 -15.09
N THR A 481 2.80 1.34 -15.70
CA THR A 481 3.57 2.06 -16.73
C THR A 481 2.71 2.48 -17.92
N GLU A 482 1.80 1.63 -18.39
CA GLU A 482 0.88 1.97 -19.49
C GLU A 482 0.05 3.23 -19.23
N GLU A 483 -0.46 3.42 -18.02
CA GLU A 483 -1.36 4.55 -17.69
C GLU A 483 -0.57 5.85 -17.54
N LEU A 484 0.64 5.77 -16.97
CA LEU A 484 1.56 6.90 -16.89
C LEU A 484 2.08 7.33 -18.28
N LEU A 485 2.35 6.38 -19.19
CA LEU A 485 2.74 6.68 -20.57
C LEU A 485 1.58 7.28 -21.39
N LYS A 486 0.34 6.79 -21.20
CA LYS A 486 -0.87 7.40 -21.79
C LYS A 486 -1.11 8.82 -21.27
N ASN A 487 -0.75 9.10 -20.01
CA ASN A 487 -1.09 10.34 -19.30
C ASN A 487 0.13 11.00 -18.64
N LEU A 488 1.17 11.35 -19.41
CA LEU A 488 2.42 11.95 -18.91
C LEU A 488 2.23 13.21 -18.04
N SER A 489 1.07 13.90 -18.14
CA SER A 489 0.68 15.00 -17.26
C SER A 489 0.55 14.62 -15.78
N TYR A 490 0.20 13.36 -15.46
CA TYR A 490 0.09 12.89 -14.07
C TYR A 490 1.45 12.90 -13.37
N ILE A 491 2.52 12.61 -14.12
CA ILE A 491 3.90 12.67 -13.61
C ILE A 491 4.27 14.11 -13.23
N GLY A 492 3.88 15.08 -14.06
CA GLY A 492 4.07 16.50 -13.78
C GLY A 492 3.25 17.01 -12.58
N ASP A 493 1.99 16.56 -12.44
CA ASP A 493 1.13 16.87 -11.29
C ASP A 493 1.72 16.33 -9.98
N ALA A 494 2.10 15.05 -9.94
CA ALA A 494 2.76 14.42 -8.78
C ALA A 494 4.06 15.15 -8.38
N GLN A 495 4.92 15.45 -9.34
CA GLN A 495 6.16 16.21 -9.10
C GLN A 495 5.87 17.63 -8.57
N SER A 496 4.85 18.31 -9.10
CA SER A 496 4.45 19.65 -8.62
C SER A 496 3.93 19.64 -7.17
N LYS A 497 3.46 18.48 -6.70
CA LYS A 497 3.01 18.20 -5.33
C LYS A 497 4.14 17.71 -4.41
N GLY A 498 5.38 17.61 -4.92
CA GLY A 498 6.56 17.16 -4.17
C GLY A 498 6.71 15.64 -4.06
N LEU A 499 5.92 14.86 -4.81
CA LEU A 499 5.90 13.39 -4.72
C LEU A 499 6.90 12.73 -5.67
N VAL A 500 7.41 11.56 -5.25
CA VAL A 500 8.11 10.63 -6.13
C VAL A 500 7.10 9.89 -7.01
N VAL A 501 7.48 9.62 -8.26
CA VAL A 501 6.76 8.70 -9.15
C VAL A 501 7.71 7.58 -9.55
N ILE A 502 7.31 6.35 -9.25
CA ILE A 502 7.91 5.13 -9.82
C ILE A 502 6.95 4.57 -10.88
N CYS A 503 7.51 3.94 -11.91
CA CYS A 503 6.74 3.23 -12.92
C CYS A 503 6.91 1.72 -12.71
N GLU A 504 5.80 1.01 -12.58
CA GLU A 504 5.75 -0.45 -12.43
C GLU A 504 5.31 -1.09 -13.75
N GLU A 505 5.96 -2.15 -14.17
CA GLU A 505 5.58 -2.94 -15.35
C GLU A 505 5.38 -4.41 -14.92
N GLN A 506 4.36 -5.06 -15.46
CA GLN A 506 4.13 -6.50 -15.26
C GLN A 506 4.31 -7.24 -16.59
N GLY A 507 5.57 -7.53 -16.90
CA GLY A 507 6.04 -8.26 -18.09
C GLY A 507 7.09 -9.34 -17.75
N GLU A 508 7.36 -10.25 -18.68
CA GLU A 508 8.20 -11.44 -18.44
C GLU A 508 9.73 -11.17 -18.34
N GLN A 509 10.17 -9.90 -18.32
CA GLN A 509 11.58 -9.51 -18.23
C GLN A 509 11.89 -8.85 -16.87
N ASN A 510 12.47 -9.60 -15.95
CA ASN A 510 12.64 -9.23 -14.53
C ASN A 510 13.76 -8.20 -14.22
N ILE A 511 14.08 -7.29 -15.14
CA ILE A 511 15.08 -6.23 -14.93
C ILE A 511 14.58 -4.93 -15.56
N PHE A 512 14.05 -4.03 -14.74
CA PHE A 512 13.62 -2.71 -15.21
C PHE A 512 14.82 -1.75 -15.32
N GLN A 513 14.81 -0.92 -16.37
CA GLN A 513 15.87 0.03 -16.66
C GLN A 513 15.31 1.45 -16.86
N VAL A 514 15.72 2.33 -15.95
CA VAL A 514 15.24 3.70 -15.78
C VAL A 514 15.91 4.66 -16.79
N GLU A 515 15.30 5.81 -17.10
CA GLU A 515 15.86 6.89 -17.94
C GLU A 515 15.43 8.29 -17.41
N GLU A 516 15.81 9.39 -18.08
CA GLU A 516 15.36 10.76 -17.76
C GLU A 516 14.38 11.31 -18.83
N GLN A 517 13.61 12.34 -18.49
CA GLN A 517 12.42 12.81 -19.21
C GLN A 517 12.60 13.22 -20.69
N HIS A 518 13.82 13.32 -21.19
CA HIS A 518 14.13 13.89 -22.51
C HIS A 518 14.28 12.86 -23.65
N THR A 519 14.55 11.58 -23.38
CA THR A 519 14.76 10.54 -24.41
C THR A 519 13.50 9.74 -24.76
N LEU A 520 12.44 9.82 -23.95
CA LEU A 520 11.17 9.08 -24.15
C LEU A 520 10.48 9.28 -25.52
N GLN A 521 10.81 10.34 -26.27
CA GLN A 521 10.29 10.57 -27.62
C GLN A 521 11.22 10.09 -28.75
N GLU A 522 12.48 9.74 -28.45
CA GLU A 522 13.47 9.30 -29.44
C GLU A 522 13.68 7.76 -29.44
N VAL A 523 13.30 7.09 -28.34
CA VAL A 523 13.56 5.66 -28.11
C VAL A 523 12.48 4.73 -28.69
N ILE A 524 11.24 5.19 -28.86
CA ILE A 524 10.12 4.37 -29.37
C ILE A 524 9.95 4.58 -30.88
N THR A 525 10.44 3.65 -31.70
CA THR A 525 10.18 3.63 -33.14
C THR A 525 8.74 3.21 -33.45
N ASP A 526 8.23 3.54 -34.64
CA ASP A 526 6.85 3.21 -35.02
C ASP A 526 6.58 1.68 -35.14
N GLU A 527 7.60 0.82 -35.06
CA GLU A 527 7.44 -0.63 -35.01
C GLU A 527 6.83 -1.10 -33.67
N THR A 528 7.31 -0.57 -32.54
CA THR A 528 6.80 -0.89 -31.19
C THR A 528 5.32 -0.51 -31.03
N ARG A 529 4.83 0.45 -31.82
CA ARG A 529 3.44 0.92 -31.82
C ARG A 529 2.48 0.01 -32.59
N ASN A 530 3.00 -0.96 -33.35
CA ASN A 530 2.22 -1.80 -34.28
C ASN A 530 2.36 -3.32 -34.05
N SER A 531 3.35 -3.78 -33.28
CA SER A 531 3.64 -5.21 -33.11
C SER A 531 2.76 -5.93 -32.06
N SER A 532 1.50 -6.22 -32.40
CA SER A 532 0.70 -7.19 -31.64
C SER A 532 1.06 -8.63 -32.02
N SER A 533 1.60 -9.39 -31.07
CA SER A 533 2.09 -10.78 -31.16
C SER A 533 3.37 -11.01 -31.99
N CYS A 534 4.33 -11.76 -31.42
CA CYS A 534 4.65 -13.13 -31.87
C CYS A 534 5.54 -13.85 -30.84
N SER A 535 5.60 -15.19 -30.91
CA SER A 535 6.56 -16.04 -30.20
C SER A 535 7.65 -16.55 -31.16
N CYS A 536 8.75 -17.13 -30.65
CA CYS A 536 9.44 -18.24 -31.31
C CYS A 536 10.53 -18.92 -30.44
N TYR A 537 10.74 -20.23 -30.67
CA TYR A 537 11.86 -21.03 -30.13
C TYR A 537 13.05 -21.10 -31.11
N SER A 538 14.28 -21.28 -30.63
CA SER A 538 15.21 -22.37 -31.07
C SER A 538 16.63 -22.29 -30.46
N ILE A 539 17.21 -23.46 -30.15
CA ILE A 539 18.53 -23.74 -29.53
C ILE A 539 18.89 -25.21 -29.91
N PRO A 540 20.15 -25.69 -30.05
CA PRO A 540 21.44 -25.07 -30.42
C PRO A 540 22.14 -25.83 -31.61
N CYS A 541 23.41 -25.52 -31.92
CA CYS A 541 24.53 -26.49 -31.77
C CYS A 541 25.90 -25.79 -31.89
N SER A 542 27.02 -26.54 -31.74
CA SER A 542 28.37 -26.00 -31.54
C SER A 542 29.46 -26.70 -32.39
N MET A 543 30.71 -26.21 -32.25
CA MET A 543 32.02 -26.81 -32.55
C MET A 543 32.88 -26.19 -33.67
N MET A 544 34.19 -26.28 -33.43
CA MET A 544 35.37 -25.74 -34.13
C MET A 544 36.02 -26.82 -35.06
N PRO A 545 37.16 -26.58 -35.76
CA PRO A 545 37.73 -25.35 -36.35
C PRO A 545 38.32 -25.57 -37.78
N CYS A 546 39.05 -24.55 -38.30
CA CYS A 546 40.13 -24.64 -39.32
C CYS A 546 39.80 -25.03 -40.78
N GLY A 547 40.54 -24.42 -41.73
CA GLY A 547 40.58 -24.82 -43.15
C GLY A 547 40.99 -23.66 -44.06
N ALA A 548 41.88 -23.87 -45.04
CA ALA A 548 42.47 -22.79 -45.85
C ALA A 548 42.37 -22.99 -47.37
N SER A 549 42.42 -21.84 -48.07
CA SER A 549 43.06 -21.61 -49.39
C SER A 549 42.23 -21.61 -50.70
N LYS A 550 42.70 -20.72 -51.60
CA LYS A 550 42.61 -20.68 -53.08
C LYS A 550 41.32 -20.18 -53.78
N ASP A 551 41.44 -18.93 -54.25
CA ASP A 551 41.41 -18.51 -55.66
C ASP A 551 40.50 -19.25 -56.67
N ARG A 552 39.63 -18.50 -57.36
CA ARG A 552 39.86 -18.16 -58.80
C ARG A 552 38.94 -17.10 -59.41
N ASN A 553 39.59 -16.24 -60.18
CA ASN A 553 39.16 -15.20 -61.14
C ASN A 553 37.73 -15.20 -61.74
N GLY A 554 37.19 -13.99 -61.85
CA GLY A 554 36.30 -13.47 -62.92
C GLY A 554 35.77 -12.08 -62.52
N SER A 555 36.22 -10.93 -63.05
CA SER A 555 36.13 -10.40 -64.44
C SER A 555 34.70 -10.51 -65.00
N VAL A 556 34.01 -9.46 -65.48
CA VAL A 556 34.32 -8.02 -65.70
C VAL A 556 32.96 -7.30 -66.01
N GLU A 557 32.68 -6.00 -65.90
CA GLU A 557 33.49 -4.76 -65.80
C GLU A 557 32.73 -3.59 -65.08
N SER A 558 32.68 -2.40 -65.71
CA SER A 558 32.14 -1.06 -65.38
C SER A 558 30.62 -0.87 -65.62
N ASP A 559 29.95 0.27 -65.38
CA ASP A 559 30.42 1.67 -65.22
C ASP A 559 29.41 2.62 -64.50
N SER A 560 29.91 3.76 -64.03
CA SER A 560 29.21 5.02 -63.67
C SER A 560 28.17 5.03 -62.52
N GLY A 561 28.06 6.07 -61.69
CA GLY A 561 28.90 7.28 -61.53
C GLY A 561 28.15 8.46 -60.85
N LEU A 562 28.90 9.44 -60.34
CA LEU A 562 28.45 10.78 -59.86
C LEU A 562 27.59 10.81 -58.56
N SER A 563 27.64 11.83 -57.69
CA SER A 563 28.66 12.88 -57.47
C SER A 563 28.55 13.47 -56.05
N SER A 564 29.64 14.10 -55.61
CA SER A 564 29.83 15.08 -54.51
C SER A 564 28.60 15.91 -54.06
N SER A 565 28.56 16.41 -52.81
CA SER A 565 29.72 16.96 -52.06
C SER A 565 29.59 16.79 -50.54
#